data_AF-A0A017TDP1-F1
#
_entry.id   AF-A0A017TDP1-F1
#
_cell.length_a   1.000
_cell.length_b   1.000
_cell.length_c   1.000
_cell.angle_alpha   90.00
_cell.angle_beta   90.00
_cell.angle_gamma   90.00
#
_symmetry.space_group_name_H-M   'P 1'
#
loop_
_entity.id
_entity.type
_entity.pdbx_description
1 polymer ?
#
loop_
_entity_poly.entity_id
_entity_poly.type
_entity_poly.pdbx_seq_one_letter_code
_entity_poly.pdbx_strand_id
1 'polypeptide(L)'
;MHRRTLLHLGASLAAVPLLPRIALAQDVCEPPKDTVERVVARVGNNHGHVFVVSPADVQACVGKTYDIAGTSGHPHAVTLSADDFKRLGKGEILRTTSTRVGGHIHRLLVRCAPTVEPPESINACTIEIGGKDEHEFVIPEAHLASPEDRTYDIQGIASHSHAVLIPAAGFRKLVAGEQLALNTSPSDGHGHVVFVRYDARKPRPAPTPPKG
;
A
#
# COMPACT_ATOMS: atom_id res chain seq x y z
N MET A 1 68.39 -8.44 -41.45
CA MET A 1 68.07 -9.49 -42.44
C MET A 1 67.65 -10.75 -41.71
N HIS A 2 66.37 -11.12 -41.70
CA HIS A 2 65.90 -12.51 -41.88
C HIS A 2 64.36 -12.53 -41.87
N ARG A 3 63.80 -12.85 -43.04
CA ARG A 3 62.39 -13.17 -43.28
C ARG A 3 62.11 -14.56 -42.71
N ARG A 4 60.96 -14.76 -42.07
CA ARG A 4 60.25 -16.04 -42.14
C ARG A 4 58.75 -15.84 -42.21
N THR A 5 58.24 -16.17 -43.39
CA THR A 5 56.85 -16.41 -43.76
C THR A 5 56.42 -17.76 -43.18
N LEU A 6 55.24 -17.83 -42.56
CA LEU A 6 54.56 -19.11 -42.27
C LEU A 6 53.07 -18.95 -42.58
N LEU A 7 52.67 -19.62 -43.66
CA LEU A 7 51.28 -19.94 -43.99
C LEU A 7 50.73 -20.89 -42.93
N HIS A 8 49.54 -20.62 -42.41
CA HIS A 8 48.69 -21.65 -41.83
C HIS A 8 47.30 -21.62 -42.47
N LEU A 9 46.98 -22.76 -43.10
CA LEU A 9 45.68 -23.15 -43.58
C LEU A 9 44.74 -23.41 -42.40
N GLY A 10 43.50 -22.95 -42.55
CA GLY A 10 42.33 -23.83 -42.44
C GLY A 10 41.86 -24.22 -41.04
N ALA A 11 40.70 -23.71 -40.66
CA ALA A 11 39.54 -24.50 -40.23
C ALA A 11 38.34 -23.55 -40.04
N SER A 12 37.41 -23.54 -41.00
CA SER A 12 36.10 -22.90 -40.80
C SER A 12 35.27 -23.76 -39.85
N LEU A 13 35.26 -23.38 -38.57
CA LEU A 13 34.24 -23.79 -37.63
C LEU A 13 32.99 -22.94 -37.90
N ALA A 14 31.96 -23.56 -38.46
CA ALA A 14 30.64 -22.94 -38.53
C ALA A 14 30.11 -22.75 -37.10
N ALA A 15 30.18 -21.52 -36.61
CA ALA A 15 29.58 -21.12 -35.35
C ALA A 15 28.05 -21.22 -35.51
N VAL A 16 27.45 -22.27 -34.97
CA VAL A 16 26.00 -22.33 -34.79
C VAL A 16 25.66 -21.23 -33.78
N PRO A 17 24.90 -20.18 -34.14
CA PRO A 17 24.50 -19.19 -33.17
C PRO A 17 23.58 -19.86 -32.17
N LEU A 18 24.05 -20.01 -30.93
CA LEU A 18 23.22 -20.23 -29.76
C LEU A 18 22.30 -19.01 -29.65
N LEU A 19 21.16 -19.06 -30.33
CA LEU A 19 20.09 -18.10 -30.08
C LEU A 19 19.73 -18.25 -28.60
N PRO A 20 19.89 -17.20 -27.77
CA PRO A 20 19.44 -17.28 -26.41
C PRO A 20 17.96 -17.64 -26.46
N ARG A 21 17.58 -18.74 -25.82
CA ARG A 21 16.19 -18.99 -25.47
C ARG A 21 15.77 -17.79 -24.63
N ILE A 22 15.11 -16.82 -25.27
CA ILE A 22 14.33 -15.82 -24.57
C ILE A 22 13.21 -16.64 -23.94
N ALA A 23 13.45 -17.15 -22.74
CA ALA A 23 12.41 -17.60 -21.86
C ALA A 23 11.61 -16.35 -21.52
N LEU A 24 10.67 -16.00 -22.41
CA LEU A 24 9.49 -15.24 -22.05
C LEU A 24 8.73 -16.16 -21.09
N ALA A 25 9.20 -16.25 -19.85
CA ALA A 25 8.35 -16.65 -18.76
C ALA A 25 7.18 -15.67 -18.85
N GLN A 26 6.08 -16.15 -19.39
CA GLN A 26 4.81 -15.47 -19.27
C GLN A 26 4.59 -15.47 -17.77
N ASP A 27 4.96 -14.36 -17.15
CA ASP A 27 4.66 -14.00 -15.77
C ASP A 27 3.14 -13.79 -15.74
N VAL A 28 2.41 -14.89 -15.91
CA VAL A 28 0.96 -14.92 -15.79
C VAL A 28 0.68 -14.39 -14.39
N CYS A 29 -0.20 -13.40 -14.31
CA CYS A 29 -0.75 -12.91 -13.06
C CYS A 29 -1.15 -14.12 -12.23
N GLU A 30 -0.37 -14.45 -11.18
CA GLU A 30 -0.77 -15.52 -10.30
C GLU A 30 -2.11 -15.09 -9.69
N PRO A 31 -3.15 -15.92 -9.75
CA PRO A 31 -4.43 -15.55 -9.19
C PRO A 31 -4.23 -15.15 -7.72
N PRO A 32 -4.85 -14.06 -7.26
CA PRO A 32 -4.79 -13.64 -5.87
C PRO A 32 -5.07 -14.80 -4.93
N LYS A 33 -4.30 -14.89 -3.84
CA LYS A 33 -4.43 -15.98 -2.86
C LYS A 33 -5.83 -16.04 -2.22
N ASP A 34 -6.46 -14.86 -2.12
CA ASP A 34 -7.84 -14.67 -1.69
C ASP A 34 -8.62 -13.96 -2.79
N THR A 35 -9.94 -14.18 -2.86
CA THR A 35 -10.79 -13.48 -3.82
C THR A 35 -10.71 -11.97 -3.59
N VAL A 36 -10.12 -11.24 -4.53
CA VAL A 36 -10.18 -9.77 -4.56
C VAL A 36 -11.62 -9.42 -4.92
N GLU A 37 -12.43 -9.16 -3.91
CA GLU A 37 -13.84 -8.81 -4.09
C GLU A 37 -14.04 -7.30 -4.17
N ARG A 38 -13.17 -6.54 -3.50
CA ARG A 38 -13.20 -5.08 -3.47
C ARG A 38 -11.78 -4.52 -3.48
N VAL A 39 -11.64 -3.34 -4.08
CA VAL A 39 -10.40 -2.55 -4.01
C VAL A 39 -10.72 -1.22 -3.34
N VAL A 40 -9.95 -0.87 -2.32
CA VAL A 40 -10.01 0.45 -1.67
C VAL A 40 -8.95 1.33 -2.32
N ALA A 41 -9.38 2.42 -2.94
CA ALA A 41 -8.51 3.41 -3.53
C ALA A 41 -8.79 4.78 -2.89
N ARG A 42 -7.74 5.48 -2.46
CA ARG A 42 -7.83 6.79 -1.82
C ARG A 42 -6.88 7.77 -2.46
N VAL A 43 -7.33 9.02 -2.52
CA VAL A 43 -6.54 10.17 -2.97
C VAL A 43 -6.28 11.04 -1.74
N GLY A 44 -5.03 11.36 -1.48
CA GLY A 44 -4.62 12.25 -0.40
C GLY A 44 -4.85 13.73 -0.75
N ASN A 45 -5.18 14.55 0.24
CA ASN A 45 -5.57 15.97 0.11
C ASN A 45 -6.60 16.17 -1.01
N ASN A 46 -7.55 15.24 -1.08
CA ASN A 46 -8.53 15.18 -2.15
C ASN A 46 -9.48 16.38 -2.11
N HIS A 47 -9.59 17.10 -3.22
CA HIS A 47 -10.47 18.25 -3.39
C HIS A 47 -11.41 18.09 -4.60
N GLY A 48 -11.75 16.85 -4.97
CA GLY A 48 -12.71 16.54 -6.04
C GLY A 48 -12.25 15.44 -7.01
N HIS A 49 -11.07 14.87 -6.81
CA HIS A 49 -10.55 13.75 -7.58
C HIS A 49 -11.29 12.45 -7.28
N VAL A 50 -11.39 11.60 -8.31
CA VAL A 50 -12.02 10.28 -8.23
C VAL A 50 -11.01 9.26 -8.71
N PHE A 51 -10.67 8.29 -7.87
CA PHE A 51 -9.79 7.20 -8.24
C PHE A 51 -10.46 5.86 -7.91
N VAL A 52 -10.77 5.09 -8.95
CA VAL A 52 -11.42 3.78 -8.83
C VAL A 52 -10.57 2.75 -9.56
N VAL A 53 -10.16 1.72 -8.83
CA VAL A 53 -9.49 0.53 -9.36
C VAL A 53 -10.46 -0.63 -9.21
N SER A 54 -10.67 -1.40 -10.28
CA SER A 54 -11.58 -2.54 -10.23
C SER A 54 -10.85 -3.83 -9.81
N PRO A 55 -11.54 -4.80 -9.18
CA PRO A 55 -10.99 -6.15 -9.00
C PRO A 55 -10.51 -6.80 -10.31
N ALA A 56 -11.21 -6.54 -11.42
CA ALA A 56 -10.84 -7.06 -12.74
C ALA A 56 -9.49 -6.52 -13.22
N ASP A 57 -9.16 -5.25 -12.93
CA ASP A 57 -7.85 -4.68 -13.26
C ASP A 57 -6.74 -5.38 -12.47
N VAL A 58 -6.98 -5.66 -11.18
CA VAL A 58 -6.03 -6.41 -10.33
C VAL A 58 -5.81 -7.82 -10.87
N GLN A 59 -6.89 -8.52 -11.27
CA GLN A 59 -6.82 -9.88 -11.82
C GLN A 59 -6.15 -9.94 -13.20
N ALA A 60 -6.26 -8.88 -14.00
CA ALA A 60 -5.62 -8.83 -15.30
C ALA A 60 -4.08 -8.70 -15.19
N CYS A 61 -3.57 -8.09 -14.12
CA CYS A 61 -2.19 -7.66 -13.96
C CYS A 61 -1.60 -6.98 -15.21
N VAL A 62 -2.38 -6.16 -15.92
CA VAL A 62 -1.90 -5.38 -17.06
C VAL A 62 -1.76 -3.95 -16.63
N GLY A 63 -0.59 -3.35 -16.91
CA GLY A 63 -0.35 -1.95 -16.58
C GLY A 63 -1.41 -1.03 -17.18
N LYS A 64 -1.91 -0.08 -16.38
CA LYS A 64 -3.03 0.79 -16.75
C LYS A 64 -2.84 2.19 -16.20
N THR A 65 -3.19 3.19 -16.99
CA THR A 65 -3.24 4.59 -16.58
C THR A 65 -4.69 4.98 -16.31
N TYR A 66 -4.93 5.56 -15.14
CA TYR A 66 -6.23 6.07 -14.71
C TYR A 66 -6.21 7.60 -14.75
N ASP A 67 -7.19 8.19 -15.41
CA ASP A 67 -7.55 9.60 -15.19
C ASP A 67 -8.27 9.68 -13.84
N ILE A 68 -7.82 10.61 -12.99
CA ILE A 68 -8.39 10.83 -11.67
C ILE A 68 -8.99 12.22 -11.49
N ALA A 69 -9.17 13.00 -12.55
CA ALA A 69 -9.66 14.38 -12.50
C ALA A 69 -10.93 14.54 -11.66
N GLY A 70 -11.93 13.67 -11.87
CA GLY A 70 -13.22 13.80 -11.18
C GLY A 70 -13.85 15.17 -11.41
N THR A 71 -14.19 15.87 -10.33
CA THR A 71 -14.76 17.23 -10.33
C THR A 71 -13.76 18.30 -9.89
N SER A 72 -12.46 18.00 -9.79
CA SER A 72 -11.45 18.93 -9.24
C SER A 72 -11.20 20.19 -10.09
N GLY A 73 -11.58 20.17 -11.37
CA GLY A 73 -11.33 21.26 -12.32
C GLY A 73 -9.96 21.23 -13.01
N HIS A 74 -9.07 20.27 -12.68
CA HIS A 74 -7.82 20.03 -13.41
C HIS A 74 -7.45 18.53 -13.48
N PRO A 75 -6.74 18.09 -14.53
CA PRO A 75 -6.47 16.67 -14.70
C PRO A 75 -5.32 16.20 -13.81
N HIS A 76 -5.43 14.97 -13.34
CA HIS A 76 -4.32 14.19 -12.84
C HIS A 76 -4.46 12.77 -13.38
N ALA A 77 -3.34 12.07 -13.52
CA ALA A 77 -3.34 10.67 -13.91
C ALA A 77 -2.45 9.85 -12.97
N VAL A 78 -2.73 8.56 -12.85
CA VAL A 78 -1.89 7.60 -12.13
C VAL A 78 -1.71 6.36 -13.00
N THR A 79 -0.47 5.90 -13.13
CA THR A 79 -0.17 4.64 -13.83
C THR A 79 0.15 3.59 -12.80
N LEU A 80 -0.61 2.49 -12.82
CA LEU A 80 -0.30 1.27 -12.06
C LEU A 80 0.32 0.27 -13.01
N SER A 81 1.47 -0.28 -12.66
CA SER A 81 2.17 -1.29 -13.45
C SER A 81 1.57 -2.68 -13.26
N ALA A 82 1.99 -3.64 -14.11
CA ALA A 82 1.66 -5.04 -13.91
C ALA A 82 2.11 -5.57 -12.53
N ASP A 83 3.31 -5.16 -12.10
CA ASP A 83 3.86 -5.58 -10.81
C ASP A 83 3.12 -4.96 -9.63
N ASP A 84 2.61 -3.73 -9.77
CA ASP A 84 1.73 -3.13 -8.76
C ASP A 84 0.45 -3.94 -8.56
N PHE A 85 -0.17 -4.41 -9.65
CA PHE A 85 -1.33 -5.28 -9.56
C PHE A 85 -1.00 -6.65 -8.96
N LYS A 86 0.16 -7.24 -9.27
CA LYS A 86 0.63 -8.48 -8.61
C LYS A 86 0.77 -8.28 -7.10
N ARG A 87 1.33 -7.16 -6.65
CA ARG A 87 1.47 -6.82 -5.23
C ARG A 87 0.12 -6.63 -4.55
N LEU A 88 -0.81 -5.93 -5.20
CA LEU A 88 -2.19 -5.80 -4.73
C LEU A 88 -2.89 -7.16 -4.61
N GLY A 89 -2.69 -8.06 -5.58
CA GLY A 89 -3.20 -9.43 -5.53
C GLY A 89 -2.64 -10.28 -4.37
N LYS A 90 -1.47 -9.92 -3.84
CA LYS A 90 -0.87 -10.53 -2.64
C LYS A 90 -1.34 -9.88 -1.33
N GLY A 91 -2.26 -8.92 -1.40
CA GLY A 91 -2.78 -8.19 -0.25
C GLY A 91 -1.87 -7.05 0.24
N GLU A 92 -0.83 -6.68 -0.53
CA GLU A 92 0.02 -5.55 -0.16
C GLU A 92 -0.73 -4.22 -0.30
N ILE A 93 -0.33 -3.23 0.51
CA ILE A 93 -0.76 -1.84 0.36
C ILE A 93 0.18 -1.16 -0.63
N LEU A 94 -0.38 -0.68 -1.73
CA LEU A 94 0.32 0.13 -2.71
C LEU A 94 0.20 1.61 -2.33
N ARG A 95 1.33 2.31 -2.33
CA ARG A 95 1.42 3.76 -2.19
C ARG A 95 2.13 4.32 -3.41
N THR A 96 1.51 5.30 -4.07
CA THR A 96 2.06 5.91 -5.29
C THR A 96 1.65 7.39 -5.39
N THR A 97 2.10 8.07 -6.44
CA THR A 97 1.79 9.47 -6.70
C THR A 97 1.15 9.65 -8.06
N SER A 98 0.27 10.65 -8.20
CA SER A 98 -0.25 11.07 -9.49
C SER A 98 0.83 11.80 -10.30
N THR A 99 0.53 12.08 -11.57
CA THR A 99 1.22 13.11 -12.36
C THR A 99 1.20 14.45 -11.65
N ARG A 100 2.20 15.31 -11.93
CA ARG A 100 2.24 16.70 -11.48
C ARG A 100 1.52 17.59 -12.48
N VAL A 101 0.40 18.16 -12.09
CA VAL A 101 -0.41 19.10 -12.86
C VAL A 101 -0.86 20.22 -11.93
N GLY A 102 -1.03 21.44 -12.43
CA GLY A 102 -1.47 22.56 -11.59
C GLY A 102 -0.54 22.86 -10.40
N GLY A 103 0.75 22.52 -10.53
CA GLY A 103 1.76 22.78 -9.50
C GLY A 103 1.84 21.76 -8.36
N HIS A 104 0.98 20.74 -8.29
CA HIS A 104 0.99 19.76 -7.20
C HIS A 104 0.84 18.31 -7.69
N ILE A 105 0.93 17.36 -6.76
CA ILE A 105 0.67 15.93 -6.95
C ILE A 105 -0.31 15.48 -5.86
N HIS A 106 -1.00 14.37 -6.11
CA HIS A 106 -1.70 13.62 -5.07
C HIS A 106 -0.92 12.37 -4.72
N ARG A 107 -0.93 12.02 -3.43
CA ARG A 107 -0.52 10.69 -2.96
C ARG A 107 -1.72 9.78 -2.98
N LEU A 108 -1.52 8.52 -3.36
CA LEU A 108 -2.59 7.55 -3.48
C LEU A 108 -2.25 6.31 -2.67
N LEU A 109 -3.30 5.73 -2.07
CA LEU A 109 -3.24 4.42 -1.43
C LEU A 109 -4.22 3.50 -2.13
N VAL A 110 -3.75 2.31 -2.51
CA VAL A 110 -4.58 1.24 -3.06
C VAL A 110 -4.33 -0.03 -2.27
N ARG A 111 -5.40 -0.73 -1.89
CA ARG A 111 -5.31 -2.07 -1.32
C ARG A 111 -6.51 -2.91 -1.73
N CYS A 112 -6.31 -4.21 -1.85
CA CYS A 112 -7.42 -5.15 -1.90
C CYS A 112 -8.09 -5.23 -0.52
N ALA A 113 -9.39 -5.55 -0.51
CA ALA A 113 -10.16 -5.73 0.69
C ALA A 113 -11.26 -6.78 0.45
N PRO A 114 -11.66 -7.54 1.48
CA PRO A 114 -12.85 -8.37 1.41
C PRO A 114 -14.13 -7.52 1.24
N THR A 115 -15.23 -8.15 0.82
CA THR A 115 -16.54 -7.49 0.72
C THR A 115 -16.97 -6.86 2.04
N VAL A 116 -16.74 -7.57 3.14
CA VAL A 116 -17.01 -7.10 4.50
C VAL A 116 -15.68 -6.78 5.17
N GLU A 117 -15.49 -5.55 5.64
CA GLU A 117 -14.28 -5.18 6.39
C GLU A 117 -14.16 -6.07 7.64
N PRO A 118 -13.03 -6.79 7.80
CA PRO A 118 -12.87 -7.65 8.93
C PRO A 118 -12.61 -6.82 10.20
N PRO A 119 -12.93 -7.31 11.39
CA PRO A 119 -12.81 -6.53 12.62
C PRO A 119 -11.42 -5.92 12.86
N GLU A 120 -10.36 -6.57 12.37
CA GLU A 120 -8.98 -6.08 12.47
C GLU A 120 -8.67 -4.84 11.62
N SER A 121 -9.47 -4.54 10.58
CA SER A 121 -9.29 -3.35 9.74
C SER A 121 -10.16 -2.16 10.17
N ILE A 122 -11.01 -2.35 11.18
CA ILE A 122 -11.95 -1.35 11.67
C ILE A 122 -11.34 -0.64 12.87
N ASN A 123 -11.20 0.68 12.77
CA ASN A 123 -10.66 1.47 13.87
C ASN A 123 -11.70 1.62 14.99
N ALA A 124 -11.39 1.05 16.16
CA ALA A 124 -12.18 1.19 17.38
C ALA A 124 -12.03 2.58 18.01
N CYS A 125 -10.92 3.27 17.71
CA CYS A 125 -10.61 4.58 18.25
C CYS A 125 -10.86 5.70 17.23
N THR A 126 -11.13 6.91 17.73
CA THR A 126 -10.83 8.15 17.02
C THR A 126 -9.34 8.42 17.18
N ILE A 127 -8.66 8.71 16.07
CA ILE A 127 -7.23 8.98 16.03
C ILE A 127 -7.02 10.30 15.30
N GLU A 128 -6.30 11.21 15.94
CA GLU A 128 -5.89 12.49 15.37
C GLU A 128 -4.36 12.53 15.40
N ILE A 129 -3.74 12.78 14.25
CA ILE A 129 -2.29 12.87 14.12
C ILE A 129 -1.96 14.31 13.74
N GLY A 130 -1.25 15.01 14.62
CA GLY A 130 -0.84 16.38 14.35
C GLY A 130 0.21 16.45 13.24
N GLY A 131 0.12 17.43 12.35
CA GLY A 131 1.01 17.55 11.19
C GLY A 131 0.22 17.84 9.92
N LYS A 132 0.90 17.93 8.78
CA LYS A 132 0.27 18.07 7.45
C LYS A 132 0.32 16.79 6.64
N ASP A 133 0.96 15.76 7.18
CA ASP A 133 1.17 14.48 6.53
C ASP A 133 -0.02 13.57 6.84
N GLU A 134 -0.55 12.92 5.81
CA GLU A 134 -1.78 12.11 5.89
C GLU A 134 -1.51 10.71 6.45
N HIS A 135 -0.94 10.69 7.66
CA HIS A 135 -0.71 9.49 8.45
C HIS A 135 -2.04 8.90 8.93
N GLU A 136 -2.06 7.57 9.06
CA GLU A 136 -3.16 6.85 9.69
C GLU A 136 -2.67 5.49 10.18
N PHE A 137 -3.41 4.94 11.12
CA PHE A 137 -3.31 3.56 11.54
C PHE A 137 -4.64 3.10 12.11
N VAL A 138 -4.75 1.79 12.34
CA VAL A 138 -5.96 1.17 12.89
C VAL A 138 -5.63 0.56 14.25
N ILE A 139 -6.46 0.87 15.25
CA ILE A 139 -6.49 0.15 16.51
C ILE A 139 -7.75 -0.71 16.50
N PRO A 140 -7.66 -2.02 16.23
CA PRO A 140 -8.82 -2.88 16.25
C PRO A 140 -9.31 -3.14 17.68
N GLU A 141 -10.60 -3.45 17.81
CA GLU A 141 -11.25 -3.74 19.11
C GLU A 141 -10.51 -4.84 19.89
N ALA A 142 -9.98 -5.84 19.19
CA ALA A 142 -9.23 -6.94 19.80
C ALA A 142 -8.00 -6.45 20.60
N HIS A 143 -7.37 -5.35 20.19
CA HIS A 143 -6.23 -4.79 20.92
C HIS A 143 -6.65 -4.10 22.23
N LEU A 144 -7.88 -3.58 22.29
CA LEU A 144 -8.47 -3.04 23.52
C LEU A 144 -8.90 -4.17 24.48
N ALA A 145 -9.41 -5.27 23.93
CA ALA A 145 -9.84 -6.44 24.70
C ALA A 145 -8.65 -7.26 25.27
N SER A 146 -7.48 -7.21 24.62
CA SER A 146 -6.25 -7.87 25.07
C SER A 146 -5.09 -6.87 25.16
N PRO A 147 -5.03 -6.06 26.25
CA PRO A 147 -4.00 -5.04 26.43
C PRO A 147 -2.60 -5.64 26.56
N GLU A 148 -1.76 -5.39 25.55
CA GLU A 148 -0.32 -5.65 25.55
C GLU A 148 0.41 -4.46 24.94
N ASP A 149 1.72 -4.37 25.11
CA ASP A 149 2.51 -3.33 24.44
C ASP A 149 2.48 -3.57 22.93
N ARG A 150 2.12 -2.54 22.15
CA ARG A 150 2.02 -2.64 20.69
C ARG A 150 2.65 -1.44 20.01
N THR A 151 3.48 -1.72 19.01
CA THR A 151 4.01 -0.71 18.10
C THR A 151 3.24 -0.74 16.79
N TYR A 152 2.72 0.39 16.36
CA TYR A 152 2.01 0.55 15.10
C TYR A 152 2.85 1.32 14.11
N ASP A 153 2.95 0.84 12.88
CA ASP A 153 3.31 1.68 11.74
C ASP A 153 2.16 2.66 11.47
N ILE A 154 2.49 3.93 11.26
CA ILE A 154 1.50 4.99 11.01
C ILE A 154 1.68 5.66 9.65
N GLN A 155 2.11 4.95 8.61
CA GLN A 155 2.38 5.60 7.33
C GLN A 155 1.12 6.20 6.68
N GLY A 156 0.01 5.46 6.63
CA GLY A 156 -1.17 5.94 5.93
C GLY A 156 -0.96 6.25 4.46
N ILE A 157 -1.34 7.45 4.01
CA ILE A 157 -1.08 7.97 2.64
C ILE A 157 0.21 8.80 2.59
N ALA A 158 0.87 9.04 3.73
CA ALA A 158 2.10 9.84 3.78
C ALA A 158 3.26 9.21 3.00
N SER A 159 4.22 10.05 2.59
CA SER A 159 5.41 9.61 1.82
C SER A 159 6.45 8.88 2.65
N HIS A 160 6.35 8.91 3.98
CA HIS A 160 7.25 8.22 4.90
C HIS A 160 6.45 7.60 6.04
N SER A 161 7.08 6.66 6.74
CA SER A 161 6.50 5.98 7.90
C SER A 161 6.98 6.61 9.20
N HIS A 162 6.15 6.53 10.24
CA HIS A 162 6.60 6.60 11.62
C HIS A 162 6.06 5.39 12.38
N ALA A 163 6.52 5.20 13.61
CA ALA A 163 5.96 4.23 14.54
C ALA A 163 5.40 4.91 15.78
N VAL A 164 4.34 4.36 16.37
CA VAL A 164 3.82 4.76 17.68
C VAL A 164 3.72 3.55 18.60
N LEU A 165 4.31 3.65 19.79
CA LEU A 165 4.18 2.65 20.84
C LEU A 165 2.98 3.00 21.73
N ILE A 166 2.03 2.09 21.86
CA ILE A 166 0.97 2.14 22.87
C ILE A 166 1.26 1.05 23.90
N PRO A 167 1.68 1.41 25.13
CA PRO A 167 1.86 0.42 26.19
C PRO A 167 0.53 -0.23 26.60
N ALA A 168 0.58 -1.42 27.20
CA ALA A 168 -0.58 -2.13 27.74
C ALA A 168 -1.41 -1.25 28.69
N ALA A 169 -0.74 -0.43 29.50
CA ALA A 169 -1.38 0.55 30.37
C ALA A 169 -2.15 1.64 29.60
N GLY A 170 -1.67 2.02 28.41
CA GLY A 170 -2.35 2.96 27.52
C GLY A 170 -3.70 2.41 27.03
N PHE A 171 -3.77 1.14 26.63
CA PHE A 171 -5.05 0.52 26.26
C PHE A 171 -6.04 0.48 27.44
N ARG A 172 -5.55 0.20 28.65
CA ARG A 172 -6.40 0.26 29.86
C ARG A 172 -6.98 1.66 30.10
N LYS A 173 -6.17 2.70 29.89
CA LYS A 173 -6.64 4.10 29.96
C LYS A 173 -7.69 4.41 28.90
N LEU A 174 -7.49 3.99 27.66
CA LEU A 174 -8.46 4.16 26.58
C LEU A 174 -9.82 3.52 26.94
N VAL A 175 -9.81 2.29 27.46
CA VAL A 175 -11.03 1.59 27.90
C VAL A 175 -11.71 2.30 29.08
N ALA A 176 -10.94 2.95 29.95
CA ALA A 176 -11.45 3.79 31.03
C ALA A 176 -12.01 5.15 30.56
N GLY A 177 -11.96 5.44 29.24
CA GLY A 177 -12.46 6.68 28.64
C GLY A 177 -11.46 7.83 28.66
N GLU A 178 -10.20 7.58 29.04
CA GLU A 178 -9.13 8.57 28.95
C GLU A 178 -8.64 8.74 27.50
N GLN A 179 -8.12 9.92 27.19
CA GLN A 179 -7.41 10.18 25.94
C GLN A 179 -5.91 9.96 26.13
N LEU A 180 -5.25 9.36 25.14
CA LEU A 180 -3.80 9.29 25.07
C LEU A 180 -3.25 10.43 24.19
N ALA A 181 -2.08 10.95 24.57
CA ALA A 181 -1.24 11.80 23.73
C ALA A 181 0.15 11.14 23.65
N LEU A 182 0.55 10.72 22.45
CA LEU A 182 1.73 9.89 22.22
C LEU A 182 2.63 10.56 21.18
N ASN A 183 3.95 10.46 21.36
CA ASN A 183 4.90 10.88 20.34
C ASN A 183 5.21 9.71 19.42
N THR A 184 5.42 10.00 18.15
CA THR A 184 5.87 9.00 17.18
C THR A 184 7.40 8.91 17.17
N SER A 185 7.93 7.79 16.69
CA SER A 185 9.36 7.71 16.36
C SER A 185 9.70 8.78 15.32
N PRO A 186 10.84 9.47 15.42
CA PRO A 186 11.25 10.38 14.38
C PRO A 186 11.56 9.60 13.09
N SER A 187 11.15 10.16 11.95
CA SER A 187 11.51 9.70 10.61
C SER A 187 11.61 10.92 9.71
N ASP A 188 12.51 10.89 8.72
CA ASP A 188 12.75 12.01 7.80
C ASP A 188 13.01 13.38 8.48
N GLY A 189 13.50 13.35 9.72
CA GLY A 189 13.87 14.56 10.47
C GLY A 189 12.74 15.20 11.29
N HIS A 190 11.53 14.63 11.32
CA HIS A 190 10.44 15.08 12.20
C HIS A 190 9.71 13.92 12.87
N GLY A 191 8.73 14.25 13.72
CA GLY A 191 7.79 13.32 14.33
C GLY A 191 6.46 14.01 14.58
N HIS A 192 5.47 13.24 15.03
CA HIS A 192 4.12 13.72 15.25
C HIS A 192 3.68 13.50 16.69
N VAL A 193 2.64 14.23 17.09
CA VAL A 193 1.85 13.94 18.30
C VAL A 193 0.56 13.28 17.84
N VAL A 194 0.26 12.11 18.41
CA VAL A 194 -0.92 11.31 18.13
C VAL A 194 -1.86 11.39 19.33
N PHE A 195 -3.09 11.82 19.10
CA PHE A 195 -4.17 11.76 20.07
C PHE A 195 -5.07 10.56 19.76
N VAL A 196 -5.32 9.72 20.77
CA VAL A 196 -6.14 8.52 20.63
C VAL A 196 -7.26 8.57 21.67
N ARG A 197 -8.49 8.38 21.21
CA ARG A 197 -9.68 8.28 22.07
C ARG A 197 -10.53 7.09 21.66
N TYR A 198 -10.87 6.24 22.61
CA TYR A 198 -11.80 5.13 22.37
C TYR A 198 -13.25 5.61 22.51
N ASP A 199 -14.09 5.30 21.52
CA ASP A 199 -15.53 5.58 21.60
C ASP A 199 -16.30 4.29 21.86
N ALA A 200 -16.51 3.99 23.15
CA ALA A 200 -17.24 2.79 23.57
C ALA A 200 -18.70 2.71 23.08
N ARG A 201 -19.24 3.81 22.53
CA ARG A 201 -20.60 3.84 21.97
C ARG A 201 -20.64 3.54 20.48
N LYS A 202 -19.47 3.47 19.82
CA LYS A 202 -19.41 3.14 18.40
C LYS A 202 -19.98 1.73 18.21
N PRO A 203 -21.00 1.54 17.34
CA PRO A 203 -21.60 0.23 17.14
C PRO A 203 -20.54 -0.79 16.77
N ARG A 204 -20.49 -1.89 17.52
CA ARG A 204 -19.60 -3.00 17.18
C ARG A 204 -20.11 -3.65 15.88
N PRO A 205 -19.21 -3.95 14.92
CA PRO A 205 -19.58 -4.81 13.81
C PRO A 205 -20.19 -6.09 14.39
N ALA A 206 -21.35 -6.51 13.86
CA ALA A 206 -21.91 -7.79 14.25
C ALA A 206 -20.88 -8.89 13.95
N PRO A 207 -20.71 -9.88 14.85
CA PRO A 207 -19.80 -10.97 14.59
C PRO A 207 -20.17 -11.64 13.27
N THR A 208 -19.20 -11.81 12.36
CA THR A 208 -19.41 -12.55 11.12
C THR A 208 -19.83 -13.97 11.48
N PRO A 209 -20.95 -14.48 10.95
CA PRO A 209 -21.36 -15.86 11.23
C PRO A 209 -20.27 -16.84 10.79
N PRO A 210 -20.11 -17.98 11.49
CA PRO A 210 -19.13 -18.99 11.10
C PRO A 210 -19.41 -19.47 9.67
N LYS A 211 -18.36 -19.57 8.85
CA LYS A 211 -18.45 -20.22 7.53
C LYS A 211 -18.72 -21.71 7.78
N GLY A 212 -19.89 -22.19 7.38
CA GLY A 212 -20.29 -23.60 7.45
C GLY A 212 -19.62 -24.48 6.42
#